data_AF-A0AAT9QRA5-F1
#
_entry.id   AF-A0AAT9QRA5-F1
#
_cell.length_a   1.000
_cell.length_b   1.000
_cell.length_c   1.000
_cell.angle_alpha   90.00
_cell.angle_beta   90.00
_cell.angle_gamma   90.00
#
_symmetry.space_group_name_H-M   'P 1'
#
loop_
_entity.id
_entity.type
_entity.pdbx_description
1 polymer ?
#
loop_
_entity_poly.entity_id
_entity_poly.type
_entity_poly.pdbx_seq_one_letter_code
_entity_poly.pdbx_strand_id
1 'polypeptide(L)'
;MSTDVSGMIECRPGAQLWGPDDEDSVWQAAIDLFLLNRGNAYDGLACLFGIRNSFGFRPLAEGRGFPDDASDGLRGDFAAYGGPGDVHGTTWLTWAELADADWQETDASGARSRGGGRRPVAAWRATGSL
;
A
#
# COMPACT_ATOMS: atom_id res chain seq x y z
N MET A 1 9.05 -6.25 -19.09
CA MET A 1 8.40 -7.08 -18.03
C MET A 1 7.69 -6.12 -17.08
N SER A 2 6.38 -6.24 -16.88
CA SER A 2 5.66 -5.47 -15.84
C SER A 2 6.10 -5.96 -14.45
N THR A 3 6.03 -5.13 -13.41
CA THR A 3 5.93 -5.65 -12.04
C THR A 3 4.49 -5.43 -11.62
N ASP A 4 3.80 -6.54 -11.41
CA ASP A 4 2.45 -6.51 -10.87
C ASP A 4 2.57 -6.38 -9.35
N VAL A 5 1.74 -5.52 -8.77
CA VAL A 5 1.67 -5.31 -7.33
C VAL A 5 0.28 -5.75 -6.88
N SER A 6 0.27 -6.75 -6.03
CA SER A 6 -0.91 -7.26 -5.34
C SER A 6 -0.86 -6.88 -3.86
N GLY A 7 -2.03 -6.80 -3.24
CA GLY A 7 -2.17 -6.45 -1.83
C GLY A 7 -3.51 -5.75 -1.56
N MET A 8 -3.69 -5.33 -0.32
CA MET A 8 -4.94 -4.74 0.15
C MET A 8 -4.66 -3.43 0.89
N ILE A 9 -5.57 -2.46 0.75
CA ILE A 9 -5.81 -1.50 1.83
C ILE A 9 -6.65 -2.23 2.87
N GLU A 10 -6.16 -2.24 4.10
CA GLU A 10 -6.86 -2.79 5.26
C GLU A 10 -7.37 -1.67 6.16
N CYS A 11 -8.48 -1.90 6.85
CA CYS A 11 -9.01 -0.98 7.85
C CYS A 11 -9.33 -1.73 9.14
N ARG A 12 -9.37 -0.98 10.25
CA ARG A 12 -9.66 -1.51 11.57
C ARG A 12 -10.78 -0.68 12.20
N PRO A 13 -12.03 -0.86 11.76
CA PRO A 13 -13.13 0.04 12.08
C PRO A 13 -13.44 0.07 13.59
N GLY A 14 -13.26 -1.07 14.26
CA GLY A 14 -13.45 -1.18 15.71
C GLY A 14 -12.47 -0.34 16.52
N ALA A 15 -11.26 -0.08 16.00
CA ALA A 15 -10.23 0.60 16.78
C ALA A 15 -10.62 2.04 17.18
N GLN A 16 -11.49 2.69 16.40
CA GLN A 16 -12.01 4.01 16.72
C GLN A 16 -13.15 3.96 17.74
N LEU A 17 -13.92 2.86 17.79
CA LEU A 17 -15.10 2.73 18.65
C LEU A 17 -14.76 2.11 20.01
N TRP A 18 -13.90 1.11 20.02
CA TRP A 18 -13.60 0.26 21.18
C TRP A 18 -12.13 0.34 21.61
N GLY A 19 -11.27 0.92 20.78
CA GLY A 19 -9.84 1.09 21.03
C GLY A 19 -8.98 0.06 20.29
N PRO A 20 -7.70 0.37 20.02
CA PRO A 20 -6.81 -0.48 19.22
C PRO A 20 -6.35 -1.76 19.93
N ASP A 21 -6.68 -1.98 21.19
CA ASP A 21 -6.34 -3.23 21.89
C ASP A 21 -7.56 -4.12 22.14
N ASP A 22 -8.74 -3.69 21.66
CA ASP A 22 -9.98 -4.43 21.79
C ASP A 22 -10.02 -5.66 20.85
N GLU A 23 -10.60 -6.76 21.30
CA GLU A 23 -10.66 -8.02 20.56
C GLU A 23 -11.48 -7.93 19.27
N ASP A 24 -12.51 -7.08 19.24
CA ASP A 24 -13.35 -6.84 18.07
C ASP A 24 -12.74 -5.81 17.11
N SER A 25 -11.67 -5.15 17.54
CA SER A 25 -10.85 -4.33 16.67
C SER A 25 -9.93 -5.24 15.88
N VAL A 26 -10.42 -5.89 14.83
CA VAL A 26 -9.57 -6.68 13.92
C VAL A 26 -9.35 -5.95 12.60
N TRP A 27 -8.21 -6.20 11.96
CA TRP A 27 -7.97 -5.74 10.60
C TRP A 27 -8.94 -6.44 9.63
N GLN A 28 -9.47 -5.66 8.70
CA GLN A 28 -10.37 -6.10 7.66
C GLN A 28 -9.85 -5.63 6.31
N ALA A 29 -9.85 -6.53 5.31
CA ALA A 29 -9.59 -6.16 3.93
C ALA A 29 -10.66 -5.18 3.43
N ALA A 30 -10.24 -4.03 2.88
CA ALA A 30 -11.14 -2.97 2.46
C ALA A 30 -11.13 -2.74 0.94
N ILE A 31 -9.95 -2.59 0.32
CA ILE A 31 -9.80 -2.33 -1.12
C ILE A 31 -8.61 -3.10 -1.67
N ASP A 32 -8.82 -3.91 -2.70
CA ASP A 32 -7.75 -4.56 -3.46
C ASP A 32 -6.92 -3.51 -4.22
N LEU A 33 -5.59 -3.55 -4.06
CA LEU A 33 -4.66 -2.65 -4.73
C LEU A 33 -4.70 -2.76 -6.26
N PHE A 34 -5.14 -3.90 -6.82
CA PHE A 34 -5.38 -4.04 -8.26
C PHE A 34 -6.36 -2.98 -8.79
N LEU A 35 -7.35 -2.59 -7.99
CA LEU A 35 -8.31 -1.56 -8.37
C LEU A 35 -7.65 -0.18 -8.48
N LEU A 36 -6.59 0.06 -7.70
CA LEU A 36 -5.85 1.32 -7.62
C LEU A 36 -4.67 1.38 -8.59
N ASN A 37 -4.02 0.25 -8.85
CA ASN A 37 -2.83 0.17 -9.68
C ASN A 37 -3.16 -0.25 -11.12
N ARG A 38 -3.29 0.73 -12.02
CA ARG A 38 -3.48 0.47 -13.47
C ARG A 38 -2.18 0.16 -14.23
N GLY A 39 -1.22 -0.49 -13.57
CA GLY A 39 -0.07 -1.14 -14.20
C GLY A 39 1.15 -0.25 -14.52
N ASN A 40 1.21 1.00 -14.05
CA ASN A 40 2.32 1.92 -14.36
C ASN A 40 2.71 2.89 -13.23
N ALA A 41 2.28 2.64 -11.99
CA ALA A 41 2.59 3.51 -10.85
C ALA A 41 4.03 3.32 -10.31
N TYR A 42 5.02 3.16 -11.20
CA TYR A 42 6.39 2.78 -10.82
C TYR A 42 7.12 3.85 -10.00
N ASP A 43 6.80 5.13 -10.22
CA ASP A 43 7.27 6.23 -9.39
C ASP A 43 6.74 6.10 -7.95
N GLY A 44 5.45 5.85 -7.78
CA GLY A 44 4.81 5.56 -6.49
C GLY A 44 5.38 4.32 -5.82
N LEU A 45 5.55 3.22 -6.56
CA LEU A 45 6.10 1.98 -6.02
C LEU A 45 7.58 2.12 -5.62
N ALA A 46 8.37 2.86 -6.40
CA ALA A 46 9.76 3.15 -6.08
C ALA A 46 9.88 3.99 -4.80
N CYS A 47 9.10 5.06 -4.68
CA CYS A 47 9.20 6.00 -3.56
C CYS A 47 8.54 5.50 -2.26
N LEU A 48 7.56 4.61 -2.35
CA LEU A 48 6.92 4.00 -1.18
C LEU A 48 7.66 2.73 -0.74
N PHE A 49 8.03 1.86 -1.68
CA PHE A 49 8.43 0.48 -1.39
C PHE A 49 9.81 0.07 -1.90
N GLY A 50 10.50 0.94 -2.65
CA GLY A 50 11.80 0.60 -3.24
C GLY A 50 11.70 -0.30 -4.48
N ILE A 51 10.49 -0.64 -4.90
CA ILE A 51 10.25 -1.56 -6.02
C ILE A 51 10.68 -0.87 -7.32
N ARG A 52 11.64 -1.50 -8.03
CA ARG A 52 12.23 -0.99 -9.28
C ARG A 52 12.70 0.47 -9.17
N ASN A 53 13.30 0.81 -8.04
CA ASN A 53 13.72 2.16 -7.72
C ASN A 53 15.00 2.60 -8.48
N SER A 54 14.96 2.58 -9.81
CA SER A 54 16.02 3.15 -10.66
C SER A 54 16.10 4.68 -10.57
N PHE A 55 15.08 5.33 -10.00
CA PHE A 55 15.06 6.76 -9.73
C PHE A 55 15.89 7.14 -8.48
N GLY A 56 16.17 6.19 -7.60
CA GLY A 56 16.98 6.43 -6.40
C GLY A 56 16.24 7.22 -5.32
N PHE A 57 14.92 7.02 -5.17
CA PHE A 57 14.20 7.50 -3.99
C PHE A 57 14.71 6.80 -2.73
N ARG A 58 14.56 7.45 -1.57
CA ARG A 58 14.58 6.72 -0.30
C ARG A 58 13.16 6.18 -0.04
N PRO A 59 12.96 4.85 0.00
CA PRO A 59 11.64 4.28 0.20
C PRO A 59 11.15 4.48 1.64
N LEU A 60 9.83 4.59 1.83
CA LEU A 60 9.22 4.69 3.16
C LEU A 60 9.16 3.34 3.88
N ALA A 61 8.88 2.28 3.13
CA ALA A 61 8.63 0.95 3.65
C ALA A 61 9.19 -0.11 2.69
N GLU A 62 10.51 -0.25 2.65
CA GLU A 62 11.16 -1.31 1.87
C GLU A 62 11.29 -2.59 2.68
N GLY A 63 10.88 -3.72 2.09
CA GLY A 63 11.26 -5.06 2.54
C GLY A 63 10.87 -5.41 3.98
N ARG A 64 9.77 -4.85 4.52
CA ARG A 64 9.33 -5.12 5.90
C ARG A 64 8.80 -6.54 6.09
N GLY A 65 8.56 -7.27 5.02
CA GLY A 65 7.94 -8.59 5.04
C GLY A 65 6.43 -8.54 4.99
N PHE A 66 5.81 -9.69 5.19
CA PHE A 66 4.36 -9.81 5.31
C PHE A 66 3.93 -9.39 6.73
N PRO A 67 2.89 -8.57 6.90
CA PRO A 67 2.48 -8.11 8.24
C PRO A 67 1.97 -9.27 9.10
N ASP A 68 2.45 -9.34 10.35
CA ASP A 68 2.07 -10.40 11.29
C ASP A 68 0.58 -10.33 11.65
N ASP A 69 0.04 -9.12 11.75
CA ASP A 69 -1.33 -8.80 12.12
C ASP A 69 -2.26 -8.59 10.92
N ALA A 70 -1.88 -9.03 9.71
CA ALA A 70 -2.71 -9.00 8.51
C ALA A 70 -4.17 -9.43 8.76
N SER A 71 -5.13 -8.92 8.01
CA SER A 71 -6.49 -9.49 8.01
C SER A 71 -6.49 -10.90 7.43
N ASP A 72 -7.49 -11.70 7.80
CA ASP A 72 -7.67 -13.04 7.22
C ASP A 72 -7.90 -12.98 5.70
N GLY A 73 -8.50 -11.90 5.20
CA GLY A 73 -8.65 -11.66 3.76
C GLY A 73 -7.29 -11.54 3.06
N LEU A 74 -6.39 -10.70 3.60
CA LEU A 74 -5.04 -10.54 3.05
C LEU A 74 -4.21 -11.83 3.17
N ARG A 75 -4.32 -12.56 4.29
CA ARG A 75 -3.68 -13.88 4.45
C ARG A 75 -4.17 -14.89 3.42
N GLY A 76 -5.48 -14.93 3.19
CA GLY A 76 -6.12 -15.81 2.21
C GLY A 76 -5.61 -15.56 0.80
N ASP A 77 -5.58 -14.29 0.37
CA ASP A 77 -5.10 -13.90 -0.95
C ASP A 77 -3.61 -14.18 -1.11
N PHE A 78 -2.80 -13.84 -0.12
CA PHE A 78 -1.36 -14.13 -0.12
C PHE A 78 -1.08 -15.62 -0.30
N ALA A 79 -1.82 -16.48 0.41
CA ALA A 79 -1.71 -17.93 0.26
C ALA A 79 -2.18 -18.41 -1.13
N ALA A 80 -3.26 -17.85 -1.67
CA ALA A 80 -3.76 -18.19 -3.00
C ALA A 80 -2.78 -17.83 -4.13
N TYR A 81 -1.98 -16.79 -3.95
CA TYR A 81 -0.88 -16.43 -4.86
C TYR A 81 0.38 -17.28 -4.70
N GLY A 82 0.40 -18.27 -3.79
CA GLY A 82 1.55 -19.16 -3.54
C GLY A 82 2.40 -18.78 -2.34
N GLY A 83 2.02 -17.71 -1.62
CA GLY A 83 2.64 -17.31 -0.36
C GLY A 83 4.13 -16.96 -0.51
N PRO A 84 4.97 -17.23 0.50
CA PRO A 84 6.38 -16.82 0.48
C PRO A 84 7.23 -17.44 -0.64
N GLY A 85 6.76 -18.54 -1.25
CA GLY A 85 7.46 -19.20 -2.35
C GLY A 85 7.36 -18.44 -3.68
N ASP A 86 6.21 -17.80 -3.91
CA ASP A 86 5.86 -17.20 -5.19
C ASP A 86 5.66 -15.68 -5.12
N VAL A 87 5.47 -15.13 -3.92
CA VAL A 87 5.32 -13.68 -3.69
C VAL A 87 6.64 -13.07 -3.23
N HIS A 88 7.10 -12.06 -3.95
CA HIS A 88 8.36 -11.36 -3.67
C HIS A 88 8.13 -9.92 -3.20
N GLY A 89 9.03 -9.42 -2.36
CA GLY A 89 9.04 -8.01 -1.96
C GLY A 89 7.87 -7.61 -1.07
N THR A 90 7.39 -8.52 -0.22
CA THR A 90 6.35 -8.22 0.76
C THR A 90 6.78 -7.07 1.66
N THR A 91 5.88 -6.11 1.82
CA THR A 91 6.07 -4.94 2.66
C THR A 91 4.71 -4.31 2.94
N TRP A 92 4.67 -3.39 3.89
CA TRP A 92 3.45 -2.72 4.32
C TRP A 92 3.78 -1.32 4.84
N LEU A 93 2.81 -0.42 4.78
CA LEU A 93 2.88 0.90 5.42
C LEU A 93 1.55 1.23 6.08
N THR A 94 1.60 2.06 7.11
CA THR A 94 0.39 2.57 7.77
C THR A 94 -0.10 3.87 7.13
N TRP A 95 -1.35 4.21 7.40
CA TRP A 95 -1.92 5.49 6.99
C TRP A 95 -1.22 6.67 7.69
N ALA A 96 -0.78 6.49 8.95
CA ALA A 96 -0.02 7.50 9.68
C ALA A 96 1.33 7.80 8.99
N GLU A 97 2.07 6.78 8.59
CA GLU A 97 3.32 6.94 7.83
C GLU A 97 3.10 7.62 6.47
N LEU A 98 1.98 7.31 5.80
CA LEU A 98 1.63 7.95 4.54
C LEU A 98 1.27 9.43 4.71
N ALA A 99 0.62 9.78 5.83
CA ALA A 99 0.25 11.15 6.16
C ALA A 99 1.46 12.01 6.53
N ASP A 100 2.41 11.43 7.29
CA ASP A 100 3.63 12.10 7.74
C ASP A 100 4.74 12.14 6.67
N ALA A 101 4.56 11.42 5.56
CA ALA A 101 5.53 11.38 4.49
C ALA A 101 5.83 12.77 3.92
N ASP A 102 7.11 13.06 3.71
CA ASP A 102 7.51 14.25 2.93
C ASP A 102 7.19 14.01 1.44
N TRP A 103 6.09 14.57 0.98
CA TRP A 103 5.67 14.47 -0.42
C TRP A 103 6.50 15.33 -1.38
N GLN A 104 7.34 16.24 -0.86
CA GLN A 104 8.27 17.04 -1.65
C GLN A 104 9.65 16.39 -1.80
N GLU A 105 9.95 15.34 -1.03
CA GLU A 105 11.19 14.57 -1.16
C GLU A 105 11.39 14.13 -2.61
N THR A 106 12.57 14.40 -3.14
CA THR A 106 12.90 14.11 -4.54
C THR A 106 13.66 12.80 -4.70
N ASP A 107 13.64 12.30 -5.93
CA ASP A 107 14.55 11.27 -6.40
C ASP A 107 16.01 11.75 -6.38
N ALA A 108 16.96 10.85 -6.64
CA ALA A 108 18.39 11.18 -6.62
C ALA A 108 18.78 12.27 -7.62
N SER A 109 18.00 12.48 -8.68
CA SER A 109 18.23 13.52 -9.68
C SER A 109 17.61 14.88 -9.33
N GLY A 110 16.70 14.95 -8.36
CA GLY A 110 15.92 16.14 -8.05
C GLY A 110 14.79 16.44 -9.04
N ALA A 111 14.60 15.61 -10.07
CA ALA A 111 13.64 15.86 -11.14
C ALA A 111 12.21 15.44 -10.80
N ARG A 112 12.02 14.57 -9.81
CA ARG A 112 10.72 14.00 -9.44
C ARG A 112 10.52 14.07 -7.95
N SER A 113 9.40 14.64 -7.51
CA SER A 113 8.97 14.55 -6.12
C SER A 113 8.07 13.34 -5.90
N ARG A 114 8.05 12.81 -4.68
CA ARG A 114 7.15 11.72 -4.25
C ARG A 114 5.68 12.02 -4.59
N GLY A 115 5.24 13.27 -4.47
CA GLY A 115 3.88 13.71 -4.79
C GLY A 115 3.60 14.05 -6.26
N GLY A 116 4.59 13.93 -7.16
CA GLY A 116 4.52 14.40 -8.55
C GLY A 116 3.61 13.59 -9.49
N GLY A 117 2.95 12.55 -8.99
CA GLY A 117 2.08 11.67 -9.77
C GLY A 117 0.87 12.38 -10.39
N ARG A 118 0.53 12.01 -11.63
CA ARG A 118 -0.62 12.54 -12.39
C ARG A 118 -1.94 12.07 -11.76
N ARG A 119 -2.71 12.98 -11.15
CA ARG A 119 -4.03 12.70 -10.55
C ARG A 119 -5.05 12.20 -11.59
N PRO A 120 -5.61 10.98 -11.48
CA PRO A 120 -6.83 10.63 -12.20
C PRO A 120 -8.04 11.04 -11.35
N VAL A 121 -8.61 12.21 -11.62
CA VAL A 121 -9.71 12.80 -10.82
C VAL A 121 -11.09 12.16 -11.11
N ALA A 122 -11.22 11.25 -12.09
CA ALA A 122 -12.53 10.78 -12.56
C ALA A 122 -12.87 9.30 -12.29
N ALA A 123 -12.02 8.51 -11.62
CA ALA A 123 -12.21 7.05 -11.53
C ALA A 123 -12.94 6.54 -10.27
N TRP A 124 -13.05 7.37 -9.23
CA TRP A 124 -13.55 6.94 -7.92
C TRP A 124 -14.72 7.81 -7.47
N ARG A 125 -15.75 7.18 -6.91
CA ARG A 125 -16.86 7.87 -6.24
C ARG A 125 -17.20 7.17 -4.93
N ALA A 126 -17.48 7.96 -3.89
CA ALA A 126 -18.13 7.44 -2.70
C ALA A 126 -19.64 7.43 -2.92
N THR A 127 -20.31 6.33 -2.56
CA THR A 127 -21.76 6.21 -2.58
C THR A 127 -22.24 5.67 -1.24
N GLY A 128 -23.30 6.24 -0.68
CA GLY A 128 -23.87 5.81 0.59
C GLY A 128 -25.39 5.90 0.59
N SER A 129 -26.03 5.05 1.38
CA SER A 129 -27.45 5.07 1.72
C SER A 129 -27.60 5.29 3.23
N LEU A 130 -28.63 6.05 3.63
CA LEU A 130 -29.02 6.23 5.03
C LEU A 130 -29.96 5.11 5.49
#